data_AF-A0A8R1I906-F1
#
_entry.id   AF-A0A8R1I906-F1
#
_cell.length_a   1.000
_cell.length_b   1.000
_cell.length_c   1.000
_cell.angle_alpha   90.00
_cell.angle_beta   90.00
_cell.angle_gamma   90.00
#
_symmetry.space_group_name_H-M   'P 1'
#
loop_
_entity.id
_entity.type
_entity.pdbx_description
1 polymer ?
#
loop_
_entity_poly.entity_id
_entity_poly.type
_entity_poly.pdbx_seq_one_letter_code
_entity_poly.pdbx_strand_id
1 'polypeptide(L)'
;MLETGFYDHSIYEVFVFDGDNFMEGEYIGRLSRLLKLINFRSDSSSFTFLNLYRTPSTSYVFGNDWSKVKDLAQYNTWVIDPIKETKGYLYNMENKDDAYYTFFCDECTSFYIESLLFDPSISNDSLGYLEVSGMSPTQRLPPILNYTISQFTNSSLPQLISSSIATFHTHKCGIVLKLRLDEKSDWFSTASDKKRTVFSPNLWNPDAEPNFDYTFSDPFKVYNFSINLESVRLVNDGDVLDVEVGSVDGLTTLYRKYTKTSMSNVPIAGVGRYLNLKLAGSKSSEVILNFEMIDQDIGQSTKRDEKITSVIPGSVTTPSENTHVSATTTATAQVTSTSTSTQNITAPKSTSSTVIIFKPFF
;
A
#
# COMPACT_ATOMS: atom_id res chain seq x y z
N MET A 1 -11.93 -21.06 3.87
CA MET A 1 -13.09 -21.46 4.70
C MET A 1 -12.97 -20.69 6.00
N LEU A 2 -13.86 -19.74 6.29
CA LEU A 2 -13.85 -19.02 7.56
C LEU A 2 -14.35 -19.99 8.64
N GLU A 3 -13.49 -20.39 9.57
CA GLU A 3 -13.92 -21.09 10.80
C GLU A 3 -14.53 -20.10 11.80
N THR A 4 -15.50 -19.33 11.36
CA THR A 4 -16.50 -18.73 12.26
C THR A 4 -17.76 -19.54 12.06
N GLY A 5 -18.12 -20.37 13.05
CA GLY A 5 -19.22 -21.34 12.99
C GLY A 5 -20.64 -20.77 12.87
N PHE A 6 -20.83 -19.67 12.15
CA PHE A 6 -22.13 -19.13 11.79
C PHE A 6 -22.40 -19.40 10.32
N TYR A 7 -23.35 -20.29 10.08
CA TYR A 7 -23.87 -20.57 8.76
C TYR A 7 -24.88 -19.49 8.39
N ASP A 8 -24.50 -18.58 7.49
CA ASP A 8 -25.41 -17.54 7.03
C ASP A 8 -26.45 -18.14 6.07
N HIS A 9 -27.69 -18.26 6.53
CA HIS A 9 -28.79 -18.84 5.75
C HIS A 9 -29.32 -17.89 4.65
N SER A 10 -29.00 -16.59 4.70
CA SER A 10 -29.45 -15.62 3.70
C SER A 10 -28.91 -15.91 2.29
N ILE A 11 -27.77 -16.60 2.19
CA ILE A 11 -27.13 -16.96 0.90
C ILE A 11 -28.03 -17.83 0.01
N TYR A 12 -29.07 -18.46 0.57
CA TYR A 12 -30.07 -19.23 -0.16
C TYR A 12 -31.11 -18.37 -0.87
N GLU A 13 -31.19 -17.09 -0.52
CA GLU A 13 -32.13 -16.10 -1.03
C GLU A 13 -31.43 -15.04 -1.91
N VAL A 14 -30.15 -15.27 -2.24
CA VAL A 14 -29.38 -14.50 -3.22
C VAL A 14 -29.48 -15.17 -4.59
N PHE A 15 -30.05 -14.46 -5.56
CA PHE A 15 -30.11 -14.85 -6.97
C PHE A 15 -28.97 -14.15 -7.71
N VAL A 16 -28.22 -14.90 -8.50
CA VAL A 16 -27.04 -14.38 -9.20
C VAL A 16 -27.32 -14.37 -10.70
N PHE A 17 -27.02 -13.25 -11.31
CA PHE A 17 -27.10 -13.03 -12.75
C PHE A 17 -25.71 -12.70 -13.27
N ASP A 18 -25.34 -13.32 -14.39
CA ASP A 18 -24.11 -13.05 -15.13
C ASP A 18 -24.35 -11.83 -16.03
N GLY A 19 -23.78 -10.68 -15.65
CA GLY A 19 -24.01 -9.38 -16.29
C GLY A 19 -24.32 -8.23 -15.33
N ASP A 20 -24.36 -7.01 -15.90
CA ASP A 20 -24.46 -5.73 -15.17
C ASP A 20 -25.79 -5.48 -14.45
N ASN A 21 -26.87 -6.20 -14.86
CA ASN A 21 -28.18 -6.07 -14.25
C ASN A 21 -29.00 -7.37 -14.33
N PHE A 22 -30.04 -7.48 -13.50
CA PHE A 22 -30.89 -8.68 -13.42
C PHE A 22 -31.95 -8.77 -14.54
N MET A 23 -32.14 -7.70 -15.34
CA MET A 23 -33.13 -7.65 -16.41
C MET A 23 -32.59 -8.25 -17.72
N GLU A 24 -31.30 -8.06 -17.98
CA GLU A 24 -30.61 -8.47 -19.20
C GLU A 24 -29.59 -9.58 -18.95
N GLY A 25 -29.05 -9.69 -17.73
CA GLY A 25 -28.08 -10.72 -17.36
C GLY A 25 -28.67 -12.13 -17.33
N GLU A 26 -27.84 -13.13 -17.64
CA GLU A 26 -28.27 -14.53 -17.60
C GLU A 26 -28.41 -14.98 -16.14
N TYR A 27 -29.57 -15.51 -15.77
CA TYR A 27 -29.73 -16.12 -14.45
C TYR A 27 -28.92 -17.42 -14.34
N ILE A 28 -27.88 -17.39 -13.53
CA ILE A 28 -26.92 -18.51 -13.38
C ILE A 28 -27.16 -19.36 -12.12
N GLY A 29 -28.08 -18.94 -11.26
CA GLY A 29 -28.51 -19.73 -10.10
C GLY A 29 -28.52 -18.95 -8.79
N ARG A 30 -28.64 -19.68 -7.68
CA ARG A 30 -28.54 -19.12 -6.33
C ARG A 30 -27.10 -19.13 -5.85
N LEU A 31 -26.69 -18.13 -5.06
CA LEU A 31 -25.33 -18.02 -4.54
C LEU A 31 -24.90 -19.31 -3.82
N SER A 32 -25.77 -19.86 -2.97
CA SER A 32 -25.50 -21.11 -2.25
C SER A 32 -25.18 -22.33 -3.14
N ARG A 33 -25.67 -22.33 -4.38
CA ARG A 33 -25.37 -23.37 -5.37
C ARG A 33 -24.07 -23.08 -6.09
N LEU A 34 -23.84 -21.82 -6.45
CA LEU A 34 -22.61 -21.38 -7.12
C LEU A 34 -21.37 -21.59 -6.23
N LEU A 35 -21.48 -21.34 -4.92
CA LEU A 35 -20.39 -21.57 -3.96
C LEU A 35 -19.96 -23.05 -3.85
N LYS A 36 -20.78 -23.99 -4.33
CA LYS A 36 -20.46 -25.42 -4.37
C LYS A 36 -19.79 -25.83 -5.69
N LEU A 37 -19.79 -24.96 -6.68
CA LEU A 37 -19.15 -25.22 -7.97
C LEU A 37 -17.66 -24.91 -7.86
N ILE A 38 -16.85 -25.93 -8.14
CA ILE A 38 -15.40 -25.77 -8.27
C ILE A 38 -15.14 -25.03 -9.59
N ASN A 39 -14.29 -24.01 -9.57
CA ASN A 39 -13.91 -23.20 -10.75
C ASN A 39 -15.08 -22.51 -11.46
N PHE A 40 -16.10 -22.10 -10.71
CA PHE A 40 -17.13 -21.24 -11.26
C PHE A 40 -16.51 -19.96 -11.81
N ARG A 41 -16.85 -19.63 -13.06
CA ARG A 41 -16.39 -18.45 -13.78
C ARG A 41 -17.55 -17.86 -14.55
N SER A 42 -17.54 -16.55 -14.68
CA SER A 42 -18.40 -15.81 -15.61
C SER A 42 -17.62 -15.50 -16.87
N ASP A 43 -18.36 -15.45 -17.98
CA ASP A 43 -17.85 -14.96 -19.26
C ASP A 43 -18.12 -13.44 -19.44
N SER A 44 -18.84 -12.82 -18.51
CA SER A 44 -19.08 -11.37 -18.44
C SER A 44 -18.04 -10.65 -17.56
N SER A 45 -18.06 -9.31 -17.64
CA SER A 45 -17.22 -8.45 -16.79
C SER A 45 -17.81 -8.16 -15.41
N SER A 46 -19.01 -8.66 -15.10
CA SER A 46 -19.76 -8.30 -13.90
C SER A 46 -20.76 -9.37 -13.49
N PHE A 47 -21.14 -9.33 -12.21
CA PHE A 47 -22.22 -10.12 -11.65
C PHE A 47 -23.23 -9.19 -10.97
N THR A 48 -24.50 -9.53 -11.10
CA THR A 48 -25.57 -8.91 -10.32
C THR A 48 -26.09 -9.89 -9.28
N PHE A 49 -26.01 -9.47 -8.01
CA PHE A 49 -26.55 -10.22 -6.88
C PHE A 49 -27.89 -9.59 -6.48
N LEU A 50 -28.99 -10.27 -6.81
CA LEU A 50 -30.33 -9.88 -6.40
C LEU A 50 -30.69 -10.59 -5.09
N ASN A 51 -30.82 -9.79 -4.04
CA ASN A 51 -31.16 -10.25 -2.71
C ASN A 51 -32.66 -10.04 -2.45
N LEU A 52 -33.36 -11.09 -2.01
CA LEU A 52 -34.78 -11.02 -1.67
C LEU A 52 -35.08 -11.22 -0.18
N TYR A 53 -34.04 -11.28 0.65
CA TYR A 53 -34.16 -11.43 2.11
C TYR A 53 -34.55 -10.12 2.79
N ARG A 54 -35.24 -10.23 3.94
CA ARG A 54 -35.60 -9.08 4.80
C ARG A 54 -34.58 -8.77 5.90
N THR A 55 -33.53 -9.57 6.02
CA THR A 55 -32.52 -9.48 7.08
C THR A 55 -31.14 -9.30 6.46
N PRO A 56 -30.33 -8.30 6.89
CA PRO A 56 -28.98 -8.11 6.40
C PRO A 56 -28.13 -9.38 6.50
N SER A 57 -27.28 -9.61 5.51
CA SER A 57 -26.39 -10.76 5.49
C SER A 57 -24.98 -10.36 5.93
N THR A 58 -24.33 -11.25 6.67
CA THR A 58 -22.95 -11.06 7.14
C THR A 58 -21.93 -11.74 6.24
N SER A 59 -22.38 -12.27 5.10
CA SER A 59 -21.54 -12.93 4.11
C SER A 59 -20.91 -11.94 3.15
N TYR A 60 -19.70 -12.26 2.71
CA TYR A 60 -19.01 -11.53 1.66
C TYR A 60 -18.77 -12.44 0.47
N VAL A 61 -18.93 -11.87 -0.73
CA VAL A 61 -18.42 -12.47 -1.96
C VAL A 61 -17.18 -11.69 -2.37
N PHE A 62 -16.10 -12.41 -2.66
CA PHE A 62 -14.85 -11.84 -3.15
C PHE A 62 -14.55 -12.41 -4.53
N GLY A 63 -14.50 -11.56 -5.55
CA GLY A 63 -14.22 -11.95 -6.93
C GLY A 63 -12.90 -11.38 -7.44
N ASN A 64 -12.16 -12.18 -8.22
CA ASN A 64 -10.98 -11.72 -8.96
C ASN A 64 -11.14 -11.95 -10.47
N ASP A 65 -10.37 -11.19 -11.24
CA ASP A 65 -10.11 -11.53 -12.65
C ASP A 65 -9.41 -12.90 -12.72
N TRP A 66 -10.07 -13.87 -13.35
CA TRP A 66 -9.58 -15.24 -13.52
C TRP A 66 -8.18 -15.30 -14.12
N SER A 67 -7.86 -14.41 -15.07
CA SER A 67 -6.55 -14.38 -15.74
C SER A 67 -5.38 -14.05 -14.81
N LYS A 68 -5.67 -13.61 -13.58
CA LYS A 68 -4.70 -13.21 -12.56
C LYS A 68 -4.46 -14.27 -11.50
N VAL A 69 -5.38 -15.23 -11.37
CA VAL A 69 -5.35 -16.23 -10.30
C VAL A 69 -5.28 -17.67 -10.82
N LYS A 70 -5.53 -17.90 -12.11
CA LYS A 70 -5.61 -19.24 -12.72
C LYS A 70 -4.32 -20.06 -12.68
N ASP A 71 -3.16 -19.40 -12.61
CA ASP A 71 -1.84 -20.04 -12.67
C ASP A 71 -1.19 -20.11 -11.26
N LEU A 72 -1.93 -19.74 -10.21
CA LEU A 72 -1.45 -19.83 -8.83
C LEU A 72 -1.62 -21.27 -8.31
N ALA A 73 -0.64 -21.77 -7.56
CA ALA A 73 -0.78 -23.03 -6.82
C ALA A 73 -1.96 -22.94 -5.86
N GLN A 74 -2.13 -21.75 -5.28
CA GLN A 74 -3.10 -21.50 -4.25
C GLN A 74 -3.55 -20.04 -4.24
N TYR A 75 -4.86 -19.85 -4.09
CA TYR A 75 -5.46 -18.56 -3.78
C TYR A 75 -6.48 -18.71 -2.65
N ASN A 76 -6.34 -17.90 -1.60
CA ASN A 76 -7.25 -17.87 -0.47
C ASN A 76 -7.65 -16.45 -0.10
N THR A 77 -8.88 -16.29 0.40
CA THR A 77 -9.41 -14.99 0.85
C THR A 77 -9.83 -15.07 2.31
N TRP A 78 -9.52 -14.02 3.06
CA TRP A 78 -9.78 -13.92 4.49
C TRP A 78 -10.44 -12.58 4.83
N VAL A 79 -11.43 -12.62 5.71
CA VAL A 79 -12.03 -11.42 6.32
C VAL A 79 -11.32 -11.19 7.64
N ILE A 80 -10.80 -9.99 7.86
CA ILE A 80 -10.22 -9.61 9.14
C ILE A 80 -11.37 -9.32 10.12
N ASP A 81 -11.33 -9.94 11.30
CA ASP A 81 -12.29 -9.67 12.37
C ASP A 81 -11.98 -8.29 13.01
N PRO A 82 -12.94 -7.35 13.05
CA PRO A 82 -12.73 -6.02 13.63
C PRO A 82 -12.46 -6.00 15.14
N ILE A 83 -12.83 -7.06 15.85
CA ILE A 83 -12.76 -7.14 17.31
C ILE A 83 -11.60 -8.05 17.75
N LYS A 84 -11.34 -9.12 17.00
CA LYS A 84 -10.36 -10.15 17.36
C LYS A 84 -9.10 -10.08 16.50
N GLU A 85 -7.99 -10.49 17.08
CA GLU A 85 -6.79 -10.76 16.28
C GLU A 85 -7.09 -11.84 15.24
N THR A 86 -6.72 -11.56 13.99
CA THR A 86 -6.83 -12.54 12.90
C THR A 86 -5.51 -13.29 12.80
N LYS A 87 -5.53 -14.59 13.11
CA LYS A 87 -4.37 -15.48 12.99
C LYS A 87 -4.44 -16.23 11.67
N GLY A 88 -3.39 -16.11 10.87
CA GLY A 88 -3.26 -16.81 9.59
C GLY A 88 -2.06 -17.74 9.59
N TYR A 89 -2.18 -18.84 8.87
CA TYR A 89 -1.03 -19.65 8.46
C TYR A 89 -0.98 -19.65 6.93
N LEU A 90 0.05 -18.99 6.39
CA LEU A 90 0.29 -18.87 4.96
C LEU A 90 1.45 -19.79 4.61
N TYR A 91 1.35 -20.59 3.57
CA TYR A 91 2.40 -21.51 3.19
C TYR A 91 2.38 -21.76 1.69
N ASN A 92 3.57 -21.88 1.13
CA ASN A 92 3.79 -22.41 -0.20
C ASN A 92 4.91 -23.43 -0.15
N MET A 93 4.55 -24.71 -0.32
CA MET A 93 5.50 -25.83 -0.38
C MET A 93 5.88 -26.18 -1.84
N GLU A 94 5.20 -25.60 -2.83
CA GLU A 94 5.39 -25.96 -4.22
C GLU A 94 6.46 -25.08 -4.87
N ASN A 95 7.43 -25.72 -5.54
CA ASN A 95 8.62 -25.05 -6.08
C ASN A 95 8.36 -24.27 -7.38
N LYS A 96 7.14 -24.28 -7.92
CA LYS A 96 6.86 -23.77 -9.27
C LYS A 96 5.80 -22.68 -9.33
N ASP A 97 4.76 -22.77 -8.51
CA ASP A 97 3.62 -21.89 -8.60
C ASP A 97 3.48 -21.10 -7.29
N ASP A 98 3.11 -19.83 -7.41
CA ASP A 98 3.02 -18.92 -6.27
C ASP A 98 1.71 -19.11 -5.49
N ALA A 99 1.73 -18.79 -4.19
CA ALA A 99 0.55 -18.84 -3.33
C ALA A 99 0.19 -17.44 -2.82
N TYR A 100 -1.06 -17.04 -3.06
CA TYR A 100 -1.57 -15.72 -2.73
C TYR A 100 -2.71 -15.79 -1.72
N TYR A 101 -2.75 -14.82 -0.83
CA TYR A 101 -3.75 -14.70 0.22
C TYR A 101 -4.22 -13.26 0.31
N THR A 102 -5.47 -12.99 -0.08
CA THR A 102 -6.04 -11.66 0.06
C THR A 102 -6.76 -11.54 1.39
N PHE A 103 -6.36 -10.57 2.19
CA PHE A 103 -7.05 -10.17 3.40
C PHE A 103 -7.85 -8.91 3.09
N PHE A 104 -9.11 -8.89 3.51
CA PHE A 104 -9.92 -7.69 3.46
C PHE A 104 -10.58 -7.42 4.80
N CYS A 105 -10.78 -6.14 5.07
CA CYS A 105 -11.40 -5.63 6.27
C CYS A 105 -12.59 -4.78 5.87
N ASP A 106 -13.78 -5.22 6.27
CA ASP A 106 -14.99 -4.47 6.02
C ASP A 106 -15.09 -3.29 7.00
N GLU A 107 -15.47 -2.11 6.50
CA GLU A 107 -15.60 -0.87 7.28
C GLU A 107 -14.29 -0.37 7.94
N CYS A 108 -13.13 -0.83 7.48
CA CYS A 108 -11.81 -0.41 7.98
C CYS A 108 -11.05 0.39 6.92
N THR A 109 -10.19 1.32 7.33
CA THR A 109 -9.30 2.06 6.41
C THR A 109 -7.88 1.51 6.40
N SER A 110 -7.49 0.75 7.43
CA SER A 110 -6.14 0.22 7.59
C SER A 110 -6.10 -0.93 8.59
N PHE A 111 -5.06 -1.75 8.54
CA PHE A 111 -4.76 -2.78 9.54
C PHE A 111 -3.25 -2.95 9.72
N TYR A 112 -2.84 -3.70 10.73
CA TYR A 112 -1.43 -3.93 11.04
C TYR A 112 -1.03 -5.39 10.86
N ILE A 113 0.17 -5.61 10.32
CA ILE A 113 0.92 -6.85 10.55
C ILE A 113 1.53 -6.71 11.95
N GLU A 114 0.94 -7.38 12.94
CA GLU A 114 1.41 -7.32 14.33
C GLU A 114 2.62 -8.23 14.55
N SER A 115 2.54 -9.46 14.06
CA SER A 115 3.63 -10.42 14.16
C SER A 115 3.68 -11.31 12.93
N LEU A 116 4.90 -11.65 12.51
CA LEU A 116 5.19 -12.56 11.43
C LEU A 116 6.28 -13.51 11.92
N LEU A 117 6.10 -14.81 11.73
CA LEU A 117 7.12 -15.82 12.01
C LEU A 117 7.21 -16.78 10.84
N PHE A 118 8.40 -16.90 10.26
CA PHE A 118 8.70 -17.95 9.30
C PHE A 118 8.72 -19.30 10.03
N ASP A 119 7.93 -20.25 9.54
CA ASP A 119 7.87 -21.60 10.04
C ASP A 119 9.11 -22.37 9.55
N PRO A 120 10.04 -22.74 10.45
CA PRO A 120 11.28 -23.41 10.05
C PRO A 120 11.08 -24.83 9.52
N SER A 121 9.90 -25.44 9.75
CA SER A 121 9.59 -26.78 9.22
C SER A 121 9.30 -26.78 7.72
N ILE A 122 8.85 -25.64 7.18
CA ILE A 122 8.57 -25.44 5.75
C ILE A 122 9.61 -24.52 5.10
N SER A 123 10.09 -23.53 5.82
CA SER A 123 10.95 -22.45 5.33
C SER A 123 12.43 -22.83 5.44
N ASN A 124 12.84 -23.87 4.71
CA ASN A 124 14.21 -24.39 4.72
C ASN A 124 15.08 -23.87 3.56
N ASP A 125 14.50 -23.16 2.58
CA ASP A 125 15.20 -22.48 1.50
C ASP A 125 15.43 -21.01 1.88
N SER A 126 16.67 -20.55 1.91
CA SER A 126 17.01 -19.13 2.19
C SER A 126 16.43 -18.15 1.17
N LEU A 127 15.98 -18.65 0.00
CA LEU A 127 15.32 -17.88 -1.04
C LEU A 127 13.83 -17.68 -0.80
N GLY A 128 13.24 -18.27 0.25
CA GLY A 128 11.83 -18.06 0.56
C GLY A 128 11.55 -16.66 1.10
N TYR A 129 10.36 -16.14 0.75
CA TYR A 129 9.97 -14.77 1.09
C TYR A 129 8.45 -14.60 1.19
N LEU A 130 8.07 -13.52 1.88
CA LEU A 130 6.74 -12.94 1.86
C LEU A 130 6.79 -11.57 1.20
N GLU A 131 5.95 -11.39 0.20
CA GLU A 131 5.65 -10.09 -0.36
C GLU A 131 4.25 -9.66 0.04
N VAL A 132 4.05 -8.35 0.23
CA VAL A 132 2.72 -7.79 0.49
C VAL A 132 2.46 -6.67 -0.50
N SER A 133 1.39 -6.82 -1.25
CA SER A 133 0.90 -5.83 -2.22
C SER A 133 -0.43 -5.25 -1.74
N GLY A 134 -0.73 -4.04 -2.18
CA GLY A 134 -2.06 -3.46 -2.04
C GLY A 134 -3.12 -4.23 -2.84
N MET A 135 -4.38 -4.13 -2.41
CA MET A 135 -5.54 -4.65 -3.14
C MET A 135 -5.44 -6.17 -3.43
N SER A 136 -6.18 -6.65 -4.44
CA SER A 136 -6.20 -8.06 -4.86
C SER A 136 -5.26 -8.31 -6.05
N PRO A 137 -4.99 -9.59 -6.42
CA PRO A 137 -4.27 -9.92 -7.65
C PRO A 137 -4.85 -9.28 -8.91
N THR A 138 -6.15 -8.94 -8.92
CA THR A 138 -6.83 -8.29 -10.04
C THR A 138 -6.15 -7.00 -10.47
N GLN A 139 -5.72 -6.18 -9.50
CA GLN A 139 -5.12 -4.87 -9.76
C GLN A 139 -3.67 -4.95 -10.25
N ARG A 140 -2.98 -6.09 -10.04
CA ARG A 140 -1.55 -6.27 -10.33
C ARG A 140 -0.67 -5.14 -9.75
N LEU A 141 -0.95 -4.73 -8.52
CA LEU A 141 -0.08 -3.77 -7.83
C LEU A 141 1.26 -4.42 -7.51
N PRO A 142 2.37 -3.69 -7.61
CA PRO A 142 3.67 -4.21 -7.20
C PRO A 142 3.71 -4.43 -5.67
N PRO A 143 4.59 -5.32 -5.20
CA PRO A 143 4.80 -5.52 -3.77
C PRO A 143 5.39 -4.25 -3.14
N ILE A 144 4.87 -3.90 -1.97
CA ILE A 144 5.26 -2.74 -1.15
C ILE A 144 6.15 -3.18 0.00
N LEU A 145 5.87 -4.36 0.56
CA LEU A 145 6.70 -4.99 1.58
C LEU A 145 7.32 -6.27 1.02
N ASN A 146 8.56 -6.53 1.42
CA ASN A 146 9.26 -7.77 1.13
C ASN A 146 10.02 -8.23 2.37
N TYR A 147 9.65 -9.39 2.89
CA TYR A 147 10.31 -10.04 4.02
C TYR A 147 10.94 -11.34 3.52
N THR A 148 12.26 -11.41 3.53
CA THR A 148 13.00 -12.62 3.16
C THR A 148 13.42 -13.38 4.41
N ILE A 149 13.47 -14.72 4.35
CA ILE A 149 13.86 -15.56 5.50
C ILE A 149 15.24 -15.16 6.05
N SER A 150 16.17 -14.79 5.16
CA SER A 150 17.56 -14.49 5.53
C SER A 150 17.78 -13.12 6.16
N GLN A 151 16.85 -12.17 5.96
CA GLN A 151 17.01 -10.78 6.41
C GLN A 151 15.96 -10.35 7.43
N PHE A 152 14.88 -11.13 7.59
CA PHE A 152 13.77 -10.73 8.43
C PHE A 152 14.15 -10.61 9.91
N THR A 153 13.80 -9.47 10.49
CA THR A 153 13.87 -9.21 11.92
C THR A 153 12.56 -8.62 12.41
N ASN A 154 12.15 -8.97 13.65
CA ASN A 154 10.94 -8.44 14.28
C ASN A 154 11.00 -6.93 14.62
N SER A 155 12.13 -6.27 14.33
CA SER A 155 12.30 -4.83 14.52
C SER A 155 11.42 -4.01 13.57
N SER A 156 11.06 -4.55 12.40
CA SER A 156 10.19 -3.90 11.42
C SER A 156 8.68 -4.00 11.75
N LEU A 157 8.34 -4.68 12.86
CA LEU A 157 6.97 -4.92 13.28
C LEU A 157 6.60 -4.20 14.59
N PRO A 158 5.33 -3.77 14.74
CA PRO A 158 4.24 -3.91 13.77
C PRO A 158 4.45 -3.05 12.50
N GLN A 159 3.77 -3.42 11.40
CA GLN A 159 3.78 -2.65 10.14
C GLN A 159 2.35 -2.29 9.75
N LEU A 160 2.10 -1.00 9.53
CA LEU A 160 0.83 -0.47 9.06
C LEU A 160 0.64 -0.77 7.56
N ILE A 161 -0.56 -1.23 7.21
CA ILE A 161 -1.10 -1.34 5.86
C ILE A 161 -2.24 -0.33 5.74
N SER A 162 -2.02 0.76 5.01
CA SER A 162 -2.99 1.86 4.86
C SER A 162 -4.02 1.56 3.75
N SER A 163 -4.64 0.39 3.84
CA SER A 163 -5.73 -0.05 2.95
C SER A 163 -6.62 -1.05 3.69
N SER A 164 -7.88 -1.13 3.27
CA SER A 164 -8.83 -2.15 3.73
C SER A 164 -8.54 -3.53 3.14
N ILE A 165 -7.76 -3.60 2.05
CA ILE A 165 -7.44 -4.84 1.33
C ILE A 165 -5.94 -4.88 1.06
N ALA A 166 -5.31 -6.01 1.35
CA ALA A 166 -3.96 -6.32 0.88
C ALA A 166 -3.82 -7.81 0.54
N THR A 167 -2.88 -8.11 -0.34
CA THR A 167 -2.58 -9.47 -0.76
C THR A 167 -1.16 -9.86 -0.39
N PHE A 168 -1.07 -11.00 0.28
CA PHE A 168 0.14 -11.62 0.77
C PHE A 168 0.54 -12.71 -0.21
N HIS A 169 1.76 -12.62 -0.72
CA HIS A 169 2.35 -13.56 -1.66
C HIS A 169 3.47 -14.31 -0.95
N THR A 170 3.32 -15.63 -0.82
CA THR A 170 4.36 -16.50 -0.23
C THR A 170 5.03 -17.34 -1.30
N HIS A 171 6.36 -17.36 -1.28
CA HIS A 171 7.18 -18.18 -2.14
C HIS A 171 8.13 -19.03 -1.29
N LYS A 172 8.06 -20.35 -1.41
CA LYS A 172 8.93 -21.32 -0.71
C LYS A 172 9.07 -21.09 0.80
N CYS A 173 7.98 -20.74 1.46
CA CYS A 173 7.98 -20.50 2.90
C CYS A 173 6.63 -20.83 3.53
N GLY A 174 6.65 -21.11 4.83
CA GLY A 174 5.48 -21.14 5.71
C GLY A 174 5.57 -19.99 6.71
N ILE A 175 4.44 -19.36 7.03
CA ILE A 175 4.37 -18.13 7.83
C ILE A 175 3.18 -18.20 8.77
N VAL A 176 3.46 -18.02 10.05
CA VAL A 176 2.45 -17.71 11.06
C VAL A 176 2.32 -16.20 11.14
N LEU A 177 1.13 -15.70 10.83
CA LEU A 177 0.80 -14.29 10.75
C LEU A 177 -0.24 -13.91 11.82
N LYS A 178 -0.09 -12.72 12.41
CA LYS A 178 -1.15 -12.08 13.19
C LYS A 178 -1.45 -10.70 12.62
N LEU A 179 -2.72 -10.47 12.32
CA LEU A 179 -3.25 -9.18 11.87
C LEU A 179 -4.18 -8.59 12.93
N ARG A 180 -4.19 -7.26 13.03
CA ARG A 180 -5.02 -6.53 14.01
C ARG A 180 -5.51 -5.20 13.47
N LEU A 181 -6.68 -4.76 13.97
CA LEU A 181 -7.31 -3.45 13.77
C LEU A 181 -7.21 -2.62 15.06
N ASP A 182 -7.27 -1.29 14.97
CA ASP A 182 -6.59 -0.35 15.89
C ASP A 182 -7.12 -0.19 17.34
N GLU A 183 -6.45 0.73 18.07
CA GLU A 183 -6.34 1.11 19.50
C GLU A 183 -5.34 0.31 20.37
N LYS A 184 -4.99 -0.93 19.97
CA LYS A 184 -4.02 -1.77 20.71
C LYS A 184 -2.72 -2.03 19.95
N SER A 185 -2.55 -1.43 18.78
CA SER A 185 -1.27 -1.51 18.06
C SER A 185 -0.27 -0.60 18.76
N ASP A 186 0.90 -1.14 19.09
CA ASP A 186 2.04 -0.36 19.58
C ASP A 186 2.81 0.30 18.41
N TRP A 187 2.18 0.48 17.25
CA TRP A 187 2.82 1.07 16.08
C TRP A 187 3.21 2.54 16.29
N PHE A 188 2.40 3.31 17.00
CA PHE A 188 2.78 4.69 17.36
C PHE A 188 3.70 4.75 18.58
N SER A 189 3.94 3.62 19.26
CA SER A 189 4.85 3.57 20.40
C SER A 189 6.30 3.74 19.95
N THR A 190 7.08 4.31 20.84
CA THR A 190 8.50 4.55 20.66
C THR A 190 9.32 3.46 21.35
N ALA A 191 10.22 2.82 20.63
CA ALA A 191 11.12 1.79 21.17
C ALA A 191 12.42 1.76 20.35
N SER A 192 13.56 1.60 21.03
CA SER A 192 14.88 1.82 20.43
C SER A 192 15.40 0.72 19.52
N ASP A 193 14.70 -0.42 19.49
CA ASP A 193 14.98 -1.56 18.64
C ASP A 193 14.01 -1.63 17.44
N LYS A 194 13.14 -0.62 17.27
CA LYS A 194 12.09 -0.62 16.25
C LYS A 194 12.47 0.25 15.06
N LYS A 195 12.35 -0.36 13.89
CA LYS A 195 12.42 0.29 12.58
C LYS A 195 11.01 0.37 12.03
N ARG A 196 10.64 1.49 11.47
CA ARG A 196 9.29 1.70 10.94
C ARG A 196 9.38 2.25 9.53
N THR A 197 8.44 1.82 8.70
CA THR A 197 8.27 2.35 7.35
C THR A 197 6.86 2.92 7.21
N VAL A 198 6.79 4.13 6.67
CA VAL A 198 5.57 4.85 6.36
C VAL A 198 5.46 4.95 4.85
N PHE A 199 4.30 4.55 4.34
CA PHE A 199 3.96 4.59 2.91
C PHE A 199 2.78 5.54 2.71
N SER A 200 2.77 6.29 1.61
CA SER A 200 1.58 7.02 1.21
C SER A 200 0.43 6.04 0.90
N PRO A 201 -0.82 6.30 1.37
CA PRO A 201 -1.94 5.36 1.22
C PRO A 201 -2.23 4.94 -0.23
N ASN A 202 -1.99 5.83 -1.20
CA ASN A 202 -2.20 5.56 -2.61
C ASN A 202 -1.30 4.43 -3.17
N LEU A 203 -0.19 4.11 -2.52
CA LEU A 203 0.64 2.96 -2.88
C LEU A 203 -0.09 1.65 -2.59
N TRP A 204 -0.84 1.59 -1.49
CA TRP A 204 -1.65 0.44 -1.09
C TRP A 204 -2.98 0.36 -1.85
N ASN A 205 -3.57 1.51 -2.19
CA ASN A 205 -4.80 1.58 -2.94
C ASN A 205 -4.77 2.82 -3.86
N PRO A 206 -4.66 2.66 -5.19
CA PRO A 206 -4.56 3.79 -6.14
C PRO A 206 -5.73 4.80 -6.08
N ASP A 207 -6.87 4.41 -5.51
CA ASP A 207 -8.02 5.28 -5.32
C ASP A 207 -7.98 6.09 -4.02
N ALA A 208 -7.11 5.72 -3.07
CA ALA A 208 -6.93 6.45 -1.82
C ALA A 208 -6.24 7.80 -2.04
N GLU A 209 -6.63 8.79 -1.24
CA GLU A 209 -5.92 10.06 -1.19
C GLU A 209 -4.59 9.87 -0.46
N PRO A 210 -3.46 10.39 -0.99
CA PRO A 210 -2.17 10.27 -0.34
C PRO A 210 -2.04 11.30 0.78
N ASN A 211 -2.75 11.07 1.88
CA ASN A 211 -2.79 11.92 3.05
C ASN A 211 -2.53 11.09 4.31
N PHE A 212 -1.68 11.59 5.22
CA PHE A 212 -1.52 11.03 6.57
C PHE A 212 -1.03 12.08 7.56
N ASP A 213 -1.27 11.85 8.84
CA ASP A 213 -0.72 12.64 9.94
C ASP A 213 -0.43 11.68 11.10
N TYR A 214 0.84 11.30 11.25
CA TYR A 214 1.29 10.29 12.19
C TYR A 214 2.24 10.90 13.21
N THR A 215 1.99 10.65 14.48
CA THR A 215 2.87 11.09 15.58
C THR A 215 3.34 9.88 16.38
N PHE A 216 4.65 9.71 16.43
CA PHE A 216 5.32 8.70 17.26
C PHE A 216 5.90 9.44 18.46
N SER A 217 5.50 9.09 19.68
CA SER A 217 5.89 9.88 20.86
C SER A 217 6.10 9.06 22.11
N ASP A 218 7.09 9.46 22.91
CA ASP A 218 7.28 9.02 24.29
C ASP A 218 7.22 10.23 25.24
N PRO A 219 6.34 10.23 26.25
CA PRO A 219 6.32 11.33 27.21
C PRO A 219 7.56 11.40 28.09
N PHE A 220 8.29 10.30 28.29
CA PHE A 220 9.37 10.18 29.27
C PHE A 220 10.76 10.05 28.66
N LYS A 221 10.86 9.62 27.40
CA LYS A 221 12.15 9.30 26.77
C LYS A 221 12.45 10.16 25.56
N VAL A 222 13.70 10.60 25.47
CA VAL A 222 14.22 11.34 24.32
C VAL A 222 14.97 10.36 23.43
N TYR A 223 14.66 10.38 22.14
CA TYR A 223 15.29 9.55 21.12
C TYR A 223 16.03 10.42 20.11
N ASN A 224 17.06 9.84 19.50
CA ASN A 224 17.56 10.30 18.22
C ASN A 224 16.78 9.58 17.11
N PHE A 225 15.92 10.30 16.41
CA PHE A 225 15.19 9.78 15.26
C PHE A 225 16.09 9.84 14.03
N SER A 226 16.54 8.67 13.57
CA SER A 226 17.26 8.52 12.31
C SER A 226 16.25 8.24 11.22
N ILE A 227 16.11 9.14 10.25
CA ILE A 227 15.05 9.13 9.24
C ILE A 227 15.69 9.06 7.85
N ASN A 228 15.22 8.15 7.01
CA ASN A 228 15.57 8.06 5.60
C ASN A 228 14.35 8.34 4.74
N LEU A 229 14.38 9.45 3.99
CA LEU A 229 13.42 9.74 2.92
C LEU A 229 13.76 8.87 1.72
N GLU A 230 13.33 7.61 1.74
CA GLU A 230 13.64 6.61 0.71
C GLU A 230 13.14 7.06 -0.67
N SER A 231 11.90 7.52 -0.73
CA SER A 231 11.32 8.11 -1.94
C SER A 231 10.33 9.20 -1.55
N VAL A 232 10.50 10.39 -2.12
CA VAL A 232 9.54 11.48 -2.00
C VAL A 232 9.32 12.03 -3.39
N ARG A 233 8.09 11.98 -3.87
CA ARG A 233 7.67 12.54 -5.16
C ARG A 233 6.42 13.38 -4.94
N LEU A 234 6.59 14.69 -4.89
CA LEU A 234 5.53 15.69 -4.75
C LEU A 234 5.54 16.54 -6.02
N VAL A 235 4.51 16.40 -6.86
CA VAL A 235 4.54 16.93 -8.24
C VAL A 235 3.68 18.18 -8.38
N ASN A 236 2.53 18.20 -7.70
CA ASN A 236 1.52 19.23 -7.89
C ASN A 236 1.68 20.37 -6.88
N ASP A 237 1.19 21.55 -7.27
CA ASP A 237 1.15 22.69 -6.37
C ASP A 237 0.17 22.39 -5.21
N GLY A 238 0.62 22.59 -3.98
CA GLY A 238 -0.12 22.25 -2.77
C GLY A 238 0.25 20.89 -2.17
N ASP A 239 1.02 20.05 -2.87
CA ASP A 239 1.58 18.83 -2.27
C ASP A 239 2.65 19.19 -1.22
N VAL A 240 2.49 18.71 0.01
CA VAL A 240 3.36 19.01 1.16
C VAL A 240 3.66 17.75 1.97
N LEU A 241 4.94 17.53 2.27
CA LEU A 241 5.39 16.62 3.32
C LEU A 241 6.09 17.42 4.43
N ASP A 242 5.55 17.38 5.63
CA ASP A 242 6.16 17.94 6.84
C ASP A 242 6.77 16.80 7.68
N VAL A 243 8.02 17.02 8.11
CA VAL A 243 8.75 16.14 9.03
C VAL A 243 9.23 16.98 10.21
N GLU A 244 8.72 16.67 11.40
CA GLU A 244 9.02 17.39 12.62
C GLU A 244 9.52 16.45 13.72
N VAL A 245 10.62 16.82 14.38
CA VAL A 245 11.07 16.20 15.62
C VAL A 245 11.16 17.26 16.70
N GLY A 246 10.51 17.02 17.84
CA GLY A 246 10.49 17.99 18.93
C GLY A 246 10.34 17.37 20.32
N SER A 247 10.35 18.24 21.33
CA SER A 247 10.09 17.92 22.74
C SER A 247 8.90 18.73 23.26
N VAL A 248 8.27 18.21 24.32
CA VAL A 248 7.11 18.82 24.99
C VAL A 248 7.45 20.20 25.58
N ASP A 249 8.74 20.45 25.81
CA ASP A 249 9.28 21.71 26.34
C ASP A 249 9.32 22.85 25.29
N GLY A 250 8.80 22.60 24.08
CA GLY A 250 8.71 23.56 22.98
C GLY A 250 9.95 23.62 22.08
N LEU A 251 10.94 22.74 22.29
CA LEU A 251 12.12 22.66 21.44
C LEU A 251 11.88 21.72 20.26
N THR A 252 11.66 22.29 19.08
CA THR A 252 11.71 21.55 17.80
C THR A 252 13.16 21.49 17.33
N THR A 253 13.73 20.28 17.25
CA THR A 253 15.13 20.07 16.83
C THR A 253 15.27 19.79 15.35
N LEU A 254 14.19 19.34 14.71
CA LEU A 254 14.09 19.19 13.27
C LEU A 254 12.73 19.68 12.81
N TYR A 255 12.72 20.60 11.85
CA TYR A 255 11.54 20.90 11.05
C TYR A 255 11.96 20.98 9.58
N ARG A 256 11.33 20.15 8.74
CA ARG A 256 11.53 20.11 7.30
C ARG A 256 10.18 20.07 6.62
N LYS A 257 9.97 21.03 5.73
CA LYS A 257 8.80 21.12 4.87
C LYS A 257 9.24 20.94 3.43
N TYR A 258 8.76 19.88 2.79
CA TYR A 258 9.04 19.55 1.40
C TYR A 258 7.83 19.88 0.56
N THR A 259 8.04 20.62 -0.52
CA THR A 259 6.99 20.99 -1.48
C THR A 259 7.55 20.89 -2.88
N LYS A 260 6.76 20.37 -3.83
CA LYS A 260 7.14 20.31 -5.26
C LYS A 260 8.56 19.78 -5.48
N THR A 261 8.86 18.62 -4.90
CA THR A 261 10.20 18.01 -4.90
C THR A 261 10.14 16.54 -5.30
N SER A 262 11.23 16.07 -5.89
CA SER A 262 11.47 14.65 -6.14
C SER A 262 12.86 14.30 -5.63
N MET A 263 12.94 13.41 -4.64
CA MET A 263 14.18 13.04 -3.98
C MET A 263 14.11 11.59 -3.52
N SER A 264 15.27 10.96 -3.38
CA SER A 264 15.38 9.57 -2.94
C SER A 264 16.63 9.39 -2.09
N ASN A 265 16.53 8.53 -1.08
CA ASN A 265 17.58 8.16 -0.15
C ASN A 265 18.25 9.34 0.54
N VAL A 266 17.44 10.27 1.07
CA VAL A 266 17.95 11.42 1.81
C VAL A 266 17.84 11.19 3.31
N PRO A 267 18.98 11.02 4.01
CA PRO A 267 18.98 10.86 5.45
C PRO A 267 18.83 12.22 6.15
N ILE A 268 18.00 12.27 7.18
CA ILE A 268 17.87 13.38 8.12
C ILE A 268 17.78 12.81 9.54
N ALA A 269 18.12 13.62 10.54
CA ALA A 269 18.00 13.20 11.92
C ALA A 269 17.56 14.35 12.81
N GLY A 270 16.88 14.02 13.90
CA GLY A 270 16.44 14.96 14.91
C GLY A 270 16.40 14.29 16.28
N VAL A 271 16.56 15.08 17.34
CA VAL A 271 16.53 14.58 18.73
C VAL A 271 15.30 15.11 19.43
N GLY A 272 14.44 14.24 19.94
CA GLY A 272 13.18 14.68 20.52
C GLY A 272 12.44 13.58 21.26
N ARG A 273 11.31 13.96 21.83
CA ARG A 273 10.34 13.04 22.43
C ARG A 273 9.30 12.56 21.43
N TYR A 274 9.14 13.26 20.32
CA TYR A 274 8.23 12.85 19.26
C TYR A 274 8.81 13.08 17.87
N LEU A 275 8.29 12.30 16.92
CA LEU A 275 8.39 12.49 15.47
C LEU A 275 6.97 12.63 14.92
N ASN A 276 6.67 13.77 14.29
CA ASN A 276 5.46 13.97 13.50
C ASN A 276 5.79 13.91 12.01
N LEU A 277 4.98 13.14 11.27
CA LEU A 277 5.05 12.98 9.83
C LEU A 277 3.68 13.31 9.26
N LYS A 278 3.62 14.32 8.39
CA LYS A 278 2.36 14.76 7.79
C LYS A 278 2.50 14.91 6.29
N LEU A 279 1.65 14.20 5.55
CA LEU A 279 1.52 14.31 4.11
C LEU A 279 0.15 14.89 3.78
N ALA A 280 0.15 15.95 2.99
CA ALA A 280 -1.02 16.45 2.28
C ALA A 280 -0.70 16.39 0.78
N GLY A 281 -1.23 15.40 0.07
CA GLY A 281 -0.85 15.10 -1.32
C GLY A 281 -2.03 14.89 -2.25
N SER A 282 -1.78 15.13 -3.53
CA SER A 282 -2.63 14.76 -4.66
C SER A 282 -2.29 13.36 -5.19
N LYS A 283 -3.18 12.72 -6.00
CA LYS A 283 -3.07 11.30 -6.42
C LYS A 283 -1.70 10.84 -6.95
N SER A 284 -0.91 11.73 -7.55
CA SER A 284 0.44 11.40 -8.07
C SER A 284 1.57 11.50 -7.04
N SER A 285 1.26 12.00 -5.83
CA SER A 285 2.19 12.10 -4.72
C SER A 285 2.52 10.73 -4.17
N GLU A 286 3.80 10.44 -4.00
CA GLU A 286 4.26 9.18 -3.42
C GLU A 286 5.33 9.49 -2.37
N VAL A 287 5.16 8.91 -1.19
CA VAL A 287 6.13 9.04 -0.09
C VAL A 287 6.37 7.67 0.52
N ILE A 288 7.65 7.31 0.62
CA ILE A 288 8.15 6.17 1.37
C ILE A 288 9.25 6.70 2.28
N LEU A 289 9.07 6.53 3.58
CA LEU A 289 10.01 6.96 4.59
C LEU A 289 10.25 5.84 5.59
N ASN A 290 11.52 5.61 5.91
CA ASN A 290 11.93 4.69 6.96
C ASN A 290 12.50 5.49 8.12
N PHE A 291 12.29 5.03 9.35
CA PHE A 291 12.99 5.61 10.50
C PHE A 291 13.28 4.58 11.58
N GLU A 292 14.28 4.90 12.38
CA GLU A 292 14.70 4.15 13.56
C GLU A 292 14.81 5.13 14.73
N MET A 293 14.37 4.69 15.89
CA MET A 293 14.50 5.43 17.13
C MET A 293 15.74 4.91 17.84
N ILE A 294 16.70 5.78 18.13
CA ILE A 294 17.97 5.37 18.75
C ILE A 294 18.02 5.98 20.14
N ASP A 295 18.36 5.14 21.13
CA ASP A 295 18.54 5.61 22.50
C ASP A 295 19.68 6.62 22.57
N GLN A 296 19.42 7.74 23.23
CA GLN A 296 20.50 8.65 23.60
C GLN A 296 21.25 8.04 24.78
N ASP A 297 22.49 7.61 24.55
CA ASP A 297 23.44 7.46 25.63
C ASP A 297 23.63 8.83 26.29
N ILE A 298 23.29 8.94 27.57
CA ILE A 298 23.34 10.17 28.38
C ILE A 298 24.81 10.69 28.55
N GLY A 299 25.78 10.09 27.86
CA GLY A 299 27.22 10.39 27.95
C GLY A 299 27.78 11.44 26.99
N GLN A 300 27.06 11.92 25.97
CA GLN A 300 27.62 12.92 25.04
C GLN A 300 26.67 14.08 24.74
N SER A 301 26.64 15.04 25.67
CA SER A 301 26.29 16.43 25.35
C SER A 301 27.41 17.05 24.51
N THR A 302 27.14 17.35 23.24
CA THR A 302 27.92 18.37 22.51
C THR A 302 27.04 19.21 21.58
N LYS A 303 26.87 20.48 22.00
CA LYS A 303 26.74 21.75 21.26
C LYS A 303 26.03 21.76 19.88
N ARG A 304 24.79 22.25 19.94
CA ARG A 304 24.08 23.22 19.06
C ARG A 304 24.88 23.81 17.88
N ASP A 305 24.39 23.54 16.66
CA ASP A 305 24.55 24.42 15.50
C ASP A 305 23.16 24.79 14.97
N GLU A 306 22.73 26.02 15.26
CA GLU A 306 21.58 26.65 14.60
C GLU A 306 22.03 27.18 13.24
N LYS A 307 21.62 26.51 12.16
CA LYS A 307 21.61 27.13 10.84
C LYS A 307 20.32 26.78 10.10
N ILE A 308 19.35 27.69 10.19
CA ILE A 308 18.21 27.75 9.28
C ILE A 308 18.78 28.03 7.88
N THR A 309 18.72 27.04 6.99
CA THR A 309 19.01 27.23 5.57
C THR A 309 17.69 27.04 4.81
N SER A 310 17.06 28.14 4.40
CA SER A 310 16.07 28.06 3.33
C SER A 310 16.84 27.95 2.02
N VAL A 311 16.53 26.95 1.22
CA VAL A 311 17.08 26.82 -0.13
C VAL A 311 16.04 27.37 -1.09
N ILE A 312 16.31 28.56 -1.62
CA ILE A 312 15.61 29.13 -2.78
C ILE A 312 16.51 28.86 -4.00
N PRO A 313 16.02 28.25 -5.09
CA PRO A 313 16.79 28.19 -6.34
C PRO A 313 16.74 29.57 -7.02
N GLY A 314 17.83 30.31 -6.90
CA GLY A 314 18.05 31.58 -7.59
C GLY A 314 18.72 31.38 -8.95
N SER A 315 18.14 32.08 -9.93
CA SER A 315 18.52 32.22 -11.34
C SER A 315 20.00 32.43 -11.67
N VAL A 316 20.32 31.89 -12.85
CA VAL A 316 21.36 32.23 -13.84
C VAL A 316 22.18 33.50 -13.55
N THR A 317 23.49 33.31 -13.40
CA THR A 317 24.52 34.35 -13.60
C THR A 317 25.46 33.94 -14.74
N THR A 318 25.41 34.71 -15.82
CA THR A 318 26.41 34.82 -16.89
C THR A 318 27.77 35.28 -16.35
N PRO A 319 28.87 34.83 -16.97
CA PRO A 319 30.01 35.69 -17.22
C PRO A 319 30.30 35.88 -18.72
N SER A 320 30.81 37.07 -19.03
CA SER A 320 31.13 37.61 -20.36
C SER A 320 32.33 36.95 -21.03
N GLU A 321 32.25 36.97 -22.37
CA GLU A 321 33.30 37.08 -23.40
C GLU A 321 34.55 36.18 -23.36
N ASN A 322 34.67 35.37 -24.42
CA ASN A 322 35.80 35.52 -25.32
C ASN A 322 35.45 35.16 -26.77
N THR A 323 35.88 36.04 -27.65
CA THR A 323 35.70 36.12 -29.10
C THR A 323 36.45 34.99 -29.83
N HIS A 324 35.77 34.29 -30.74
CA HIS A 324 36.38 33.92 -32.02
C HIS A 324 35.32 33.65 -33.09
N VAL A 325 35.48 34.39 -34.19
CA VAL A 325 34.67 34.38 -35.41
C VAL A 325 34.99 33.16 -36.26
N SER A 326 33.95 32.46 -36.75
CA SER A 326 33.90 31.97 -38.14
C SER A 326 32.46 31.65 -38.52
N ALA A 327 32.01 32.36 -39.55
CA ALA A 327 30.70 32.22 -40.18
C ALA A 327 30.68 31.06 -41.16
N THR A 328 29.55 30.35 -41.26
CA THR A 328 29.06 29.82 -42.54
C THR A 328 27.52 29.75 -42.52
N THR A 329 26.92 30.50 -43.44
CA THR A 329 25.50 30.50 -43.87
C THR A 329 25.13 29.14 -44.48
N THR A 330 23.88 28.63 -44.50
CA THR A 330 22.70 29.13 -45.21
C THR A 330 21.52 28.16 -44.99
N ALA A 331 20.29 28.71 -45.11
CA ALA A 331 18.94 28.14 -45.23
C ALA A 331 18.80 26.72 -45.84
N THR A 332 17.71 25.95 -45.62
CA THR A 332 16.36 26.25 -46.13
C THR A 332 15.31 25.33 -45.51
N ALA A 333 14.14 25.90 -45.22
CA ALA A 333 12.91 25.20 -44.89
C ALA A 333 12.36 24.43 -46.11
N GLN A 334 11.78 23.25 -45.88
CA GLN A 334 10.86 22.67 -46.85
C GLN A 334 9.63 22.13 -46.13
N VAL A 335 8.57 22.91 -46.25
CA VAL A 335 7.17 22.53 -46.02
C VAL A 335 6.82 21.47 -47.05
N THR A 336 6.37 20.29 -46.59
CA THR A 336 5.60 19.36 -47.42
C THR A 336 4.31 19.05 -46.70
N SER A 337 3.24 19.64 -47.22
CA SER A 337 1.86 19.31 -46.95
C SER A 337 1.51 17.96 -47.59
N THR A 338 1.06 16.99 -46.78
CA THR A 338 0.36 15.82 -47.31
C THR A 338 -0.87 15.52 -46.47
N SER A 339 -1.93 15.23 -47.21
CA SER A 339 -3.35 15.19 -46.90
C SER A 339 -3.80 14.21 -45.82
N THR A 340 -4.83 14.66 -45.11
CA THR A 340 -5.71 13.99 -44.17
C THR A 340 -6.28 12.67 -44.72
N SER A 341 -6.12 11.60 -43.93
CA SER A 341 -6.95 10.39 -43.97
C SER A 341 -7.44 10.15 -42.55
N THR A 342 -8.67 10.56 -42.27
CA THR A 342 -9.41 10.26 -41.04
C THR A 342 -9.60 8.76 -40.90
N GLN A 343 -8.80 8.14 -40.02
CA GLN A 343 -9.16 6.88 -39.38
C GLN A 343 -9.69 7.20 -37.98
N ASN A 344 -10.93 6.80 -37.73
CA ASN A 344 -11.53 6.79 -36.40
C ASN A 344 -10.75 5.79 -35.54
N ILE A 345 -9.80 6.27 -34.76
CA ILE A 345 -9.18 5.50 -33.68
C ILE A 345 -10.17 5.58 -32.51
N THR A 346 -10.98 4.53 -32.38
CA THR A 346 -11.70 4.25 -31.14
C THR A 346 -10.66 4.07 -30.05
N ALA A 347 -10.58 5.04 -29.13
CA ALA A 347 -9.73 4.93 -27.95
C ALA A 347 -10.07 3.63 -27.19
N PRO A 348 -9.07 2.86 -26.74
CA PRO A 348 -9.34 1.68 -25.93
C PRO A 348 -10.00 2.15 -24.63
N LYS A 349 -11.23 1.69 -24.40
CA LYS A 349 -11.91 1.77 -23.10
C LYS A 349 -10.94 1.19 -22.07
N SER A 350 -10.49 2.00 -21.12
CA SER A 350 -9.79 1.48 -19.95
C SER A 350 -10.79 0.63 -19.16
N THR A 351 -10.68 -0.69 -19.29
CA THR A 351 -11.40 -1.63 -18.43
C THR A 351 -10.80 -1.53 -17.03
N SER A 352 -11.41 -0.73 -16.17
CA SER A 352 -11.19 -0.81 -14.73
C SER A 352 -11.58 -2.21 -14.28
N SER A 353 -10.59 -2.99 -13.85
CA SER A 353 -10.83 -4.31 -13.28
C SER A 353 -11.13 -4.13 -11.79
N THR A 354 -12.40 -4.23 -11.43
CA THR A 354 -12.90 -3.97 -10.07
C THR A 354 -13.00 -5.28 -9.29
N VAL A 355 -12.52 -5.30 -8.05
CA VAL A 355 -12.84 -6.38 -7.11
C VAL A 355 -14.28 -6.19 -6.66
N ILE A 356 -15.09 -7.23 -6.79
CA ILE A 356 -16.43 -7.23 -6.19
C ILE A 356 -16.23 -7.68 -4.74
N ILE A 357 -16.31 -6.73 -3.81
CA ILE A 357 -16.61 -7.01 -2.41
C ILE A 357 -18.05 -6.59 -2.22
N PHE A 358 -18.89 -7.58 -1.97
CA PHE A 358 -20.30 -7.34 -1.72
C PHE A 358 -20.62 -7.67 -0.28
N LYS A 359 -20.98 -6.63 0.49
CA LYS A 359 -21.75 -6.77 1.72
C LYS A 359 -23.21 -6.45 1.36
N PRO A 360 -24.11 -7.43 1.37
CA PRO A 360 -25.53 -7.18 1.13
C PRO A 360 -26.15 -6.33 2.25
N PHE A 361 -26.35 -5.04 1.98
CA PHE A 361 -27.02 -4.12 2.90
C PHE A 361 -28.54 -4.07 2.68
N PHE A 362 -29.24 -3.86 3.80
CA PHE A 362 -30.46 -3.05 3.92
C PHE A 362 -30.20 -1.95 4.94
#